data_AF-J9ZWC4-F1
#
_entry.id   AF-J9ZWC4-F1
#
_cell.length_a   1.000
_cell.length_b   1.000
_cell.length_c   1.000
_cell.angle_alpha   90.00
_cell.angle_beta   90.00
_cell.angle_gamma   90.00
#
_symmetry.space_group_name_H-M   'P 1'
#
loop_
_entity.id
_entity.type
_entity.pdbx_description
1 polymer ?
#
loop_
_entity_poly.entity_id
_entity_poly.type
_entity_poly.pdbx_seq_one_letter_code
_entity_poly.pdbx_strand_id
1 'polypeptide(L)'
;GLIRMSLFLNEFFFFYGYLFISLSLSGCLYISLFCLVQSDLSVIIAYSSVSHMGFVICSLFTLTDLGLVGGYFLMVGHGLISSGLFYWVGCMYDRLGTRS
;
A
#
# COMPACT_ATOMS: atom_id res chain seq x y z
N GLY A 1 -7.71 -5.12 9.92
CA GLY A 1 -7.53 -4.86 11.36
C GLY A 1 -7.86 -3.43 11.72
N LEU A 2 -7.07 -2.48 11.23
CA LEU A 2 -7.21 -1.05 11.52
C LEU A 2 -8.60 -0.48 11.17
N ILE A 3 -9.17 -0.87 10.02
CA ILE A 3 -10.55 -0.51 9.64
C ILE A 3 -11.58 -0.94 10.70
N ARG A 4 -11.48 -2.16 11.24
CA ARG A 4 -12.42 -2.65 12.27
C ARG A 4 -12.25 -1.89 13.59
N MET A 5 -11.00 -1.59 13.96
CA MET A 5 -10.71 -0.86 15.20
C MET A 5 -10.99 0.65 15.09
N SER A 6 -11.20 1.18 13.88
CA SER A 6 -11.46 2.60 13.65
C SER A 6 -12.71 3.12 14.37
N LEU A 7 -13.74 2.28 14.48
CA LEU A 7 -14.97 2.59 15.20
C LEU A 7 -14.74 2.84 16.70
N PHE A 8 -13.72 2.19 17.28
CA PHE A 8 -13.36 2.35 18.69
C PHE A 8 -12.32 3.46 18.92
N LEU A 9 -11.44 3.71 17.93
CA LEU A 9 -10.31 4.66 18.02
C LEU A 9 -10.62 6.03 17.40
N ASN A 10 -11.87 6.36 17.16
CA ASN A 10 -12.26 7.53 16.36
C ASN A 10 -11.74 8.86 16.96
N GLU A 11 -11.82 9.01 18.29
CA GLU A 11 -11.27 10.17 19.02
C GLU A 11 -9.75 10.32 18.83
N PHE A 12 -9.01 9.21 18.88
CA PHE A 12 -7.56 9.21 18.67
C PHE A 12 -7.21 9.64 17.24
N PHE A 13 -7.98 9.19 16.26
CA PHE A 13 -7.79 9.58 14.87
C PHE A 13 -8.04 11.06 14.60
N PHE A 14 -8.95 11.69 15.35
CA PHE A 14 -9.19 13.13 15.21
C PHE A 14 -8.00 13.96 15.73
N PHE A 15 -7.43 13.59 16.89
CA PHE A 15 -6.29 14.31 17.46
C PHE A 15 -4.96 14.07 16.72
N TYR A 16 -4.69 12.83 16.32
CA TYR A 16 -3.40 12.45 15.73
C TYR A 16 -3.44 12.27 14.20
N GLY A 17 -4.61 12.41 13.57
CA GLY A 17 -4.80 12.10 12.14
C GLY A 17 -3.85 12.86 11.23
N TYR A 18 -3.62 14.15 11.48
CA TYR A 18 -2.72 14.97 10.66
C TYR A 18 -1.25 14.48 10.70
N LEU A 19 -0.80 13.99 11.86
CA LEU A 19 0.54 13.42 12.01
C LEU A 19 0.68 12.12 11.20
N PHE A 20 -0.32 11.23 11.26
CA PHE A 20 -0.28 9.99 10.49
C PHE A 20 -0.43 10.20 8.99
N ILE A 21 -1.23 11.19 8.57
CA ILE A 21 -1.37 11.58 7.16
C ILE A 21 -0.03 12.09 6.61
N SER A 22 0.64 13.01 7.31
CA SER A 22 1.93 13.56 6.86
C SER A 22 3.05 12.49 6.81
N LEU A 23 3.10 11.61 7.81
CA LEU A 23 4.06 10.51 7.86
C LEU A 23 3.82 9.46 6.76
N SER A 24 2.56 9.11 6.50
CA SER A 24 2.21 8.16 5.44
C SER A 24 2.51 8.72 4.04
N LEU A 25 2.15 9.98 3.77
CA LEU A 25 2.44 10.65 2.49
C LEU A 25 3.94 10.75 2.21
N SER A 26 4.73 11.24 3.18
CA SER A 26 6.18 11.34 3.02
C SER A 26 6.82 9.97 2.84
N GLY A 27 6.44 8.97 3.64
CA GLY A 27 6.91 7.60 3.51
C GLY A 27 6.60 6.98 2.14
N CYS A 28 5.37 7.16 1.63
CA CYS A 28 4.99 6.67 0.30
C CYS A 28 5.86 7.25 -0.81
N LEU A 29 6.13 8.56 -0.75
CA LEU A 29 6.99 9.23 -1.72
C LEU A 29 8.40 8.65 -1.70
N TYR A 30 9.04 8.53 -0.52
CA TYR A 30 10.38 7.95 -0.43
C TYR A 30 10.43 6.52 -0.97
N ILE A 31 9.50 5.66 -0.56
CA ILE A 31 9.47 4.25 -1.00
C ILE A 31 9.25 4.15 -2.51
N SER A 32 8.41 5.01 -3.09
CA SER A 32 8.19 5.04 -4.54
C SER A 32 9.46 5.40 -5.33
N LEU A 33 10.29 6.30 -4.79
CA LEU A 33 11.58 6.65 -5.41
C LEU A 33 12.59 5.50 -5.30
N PHE A 34 12.66 4.83 -4.13
CA PHE A 34 13.51 3.65 -3.97
C PHE A 34 13.09 2.50 -4.89
N CYS A 35 11.79 2.35 -5.15
CA CYS A 35 11.26 1.34 -6.07
C CYS A 35 11.78 1.50 -7.51
N LEU A 36 12.11 2.73 -7.96
CA LEU A 36 12.60 2.98 -9.32
C LEU A 36 14.04 2.51 -9.54
N VAL A 37 14.84 2.41 -8.47
CA VAL A 37 16.27 2.06 -8.55
C VAL A 37 16.49 0.55 -8.44
N GLN A 38 15.50 -0.20 -7.93
CA GLN A 38 15.62 -1.64 -7.74
C GLN A 38 15.56 -2.39 -9.08
N SER A 39 16.45 -3.38 -9.26
CA SER A 39 16.47 -4.26 -10.44
C SER A 39 15.66 -5.54 -10.30
N ASP A 40 15.48 -6.06 -9.07
CA ASP A 40 14.81 -7.34 -8.86
C ASP A 40 13.28 -7.21 -8.90
N LEU A 41 12.64 -7.93 -9.84
CA LEU A 41 11.18 -7.87 -10.06
C LEU A 41 10.35 -8.19 -8.81
N SER A 42 10.72 -9.22 -8.04
CA SER A 42 9.98 -9.56 -6.82
C SER A 42 10.06 -8.47 -5.75
N VAL A 43 11.17 -7.72 -5.72
CA VAL A 43 11.42 -6.65 -4.75
C VAL A 43 10.73 -5.37 -5.19
N ILE A 44 10.70 -5.06 -6.49
CA ILE A 44 9.90 -3.96 -7.06
C ILE A 44 8.41 -4.13 -6.71
N ILE A 45 7.87 -5.33 -6.88
CA ILE A 45 6.46 -5.62 -6.53
C ILE A 45 6.23 -5.46 -5.03
N ALA A 46 7.18 -5.88 -4.19
CA ALA A 46 7.09 -5.70 -2.75
C ALA A 46 7.10 -4.21 -2.35
N TYR A 47 8.03 -3.40 -2.85
CA TYR A 47 8.09 -1.98 -2.48
C TYR A 47 6.89 -1.17 -3.01
N SER A 48 6.43 -1.45 -4.22
CA SER A 48 5.20 -0.83 -4.74
C SER A 48 3.96 -1.20 -3.92
N SER A 49 3.89 -2.41 -3.34
CA SER A 49 2.79 -2.76 -2.42
C SER A 49 2.76 -1.92 -1.14
N VAL A 50 3.94 -1.56 -0.62
CA VAL A 50 4.05 -0.73 0.59
C VAL A 50 3.56 0.69 0.32
N SER A 51 3.87 1.28 -0.84
CA SER A 51 3.38 2.62 -1.18
C SER A 51 1.86 2.65 -1.39
N HIS A 52 1.27 1.64 -2.05
CA HIS A 52 -0.18 1.53 -2.18
C HIS A 52 -0.88 1.41 -0.82
N MET A 53 -0.34 0.62 0.11
CA MET A 53 -0.91 0.50 1.46
C MET A 53 -0.75 1.78 2.29
N GLY A 54 0.31 2.55 2.09
CA GLY A 54 0.44 3.85 2.73
C GLY A 54 -0.63 4.87 2.29
N PHE A 55 -1.08 4.81 1.03
CA PHE A 55 -2.27 5.55 0.60
C PHE A 55 -3.56 5.09 1.29
N VAL A 56 -3.73 3.77 1.50
CA VAL A 56 -4.87 3.24 2.28
C VAL A 56 -4.85 3.79 3.71
N ILE A 57 -3.69 3.86 4.35
CA ILE A 57 -3.55 4.44 5.69
C ILE A 57 -3.95 5.92 5.69
N CYS A 58 -3.43 6.72 4.74
CA CYS A 58 -3.81 8.13 4.60
C CYS A 58 -5.34 8.29 4.43
N SER A 59 -5.96 7.46 3.60
CA SER A 59 -7.42 7.50 3.38
C SER A 59 -8.22 7.18 4.65
N LEU A 60 -7.73 6.26 5.49
CA LEU A 60 -8.39 5.88 6.75
C LEU A 60 -8.37 7.01 7.78
N PHE A 61 -7.25 7.73 7.88
CA PHE A 61 -7.11 8.84 8.84
C PHE A 61 -7.86 10.10 8.43
N THR A 62 -8.40 10.19 7.21
CA THR A 62 -9.24 11.33 6.80
C THR A 62 -10.65 11.29 7.39
N LEU A 63 -11.10 10.13 7.91
CA LEU A 63 -12.42 9.93 8.54
C LEU A 63 -13.63 10.39 7.69
N THR A 64 -13.45 10.55 6.38
CA THR A 64 -14.53 10.87 5.44
C THR A 64 -15.09 9.59 4.83
N ASP A 65 -16.40 9.54 4.59
CA ASP A 65 -17.03 8.38 3.96
C ASP A 65 -16.44 8.08 2.58
N LEU A 66 -16.15 9.13 1.79
CA LEU A 66 -15.48 9.01 0.50
C LEU A 66 -14.07 8.44 0.63
N GLY A 67 -13.30 8.89 1.64
CA GLY A 67 -11.96 8.37 1.92
C GLY A 67 -11.98 6.89 2.31
N LEU A 68 -12.94 6.48 3.16
CA LEU A 68 -13.10 5.08 3.56
C LEU A 68 -13.48 4.17 2.39
N VAL A 69 -14.44 4.59 1.56
CA VAL A 69 -14.86 3.84 0.37
C VAL A 69 -13.71 3.74 -0.63
N GLY A 70 -13.00 4.85 -0.89
CA GLY A 70 -11.84 4.86 -1.79
C GLY A 70 -10.70 3.97 -1.30
N GLY A 71 -10.37 4.03 -0.01
CA GLY A 71 -9.36 3.17 0.61
C GLY A 71 -9.72 1.69 0.56
N TYR A 72 -11.01 1.36 0.72
CA TYR A 72 -11.51 -0.01 0.60
C TYR A 72 -11.34 -0.54 -0.83
N PHE A 73 -11.74 0.24 -1.84
CA PHE A 73 -11.54 -0.14 -3.25
C PHE A 73 -10.06 -0.33 -3.59
N LEU A 74 -9.18 0.57 -3.12
CA LEU A 74 -7.74 0.46 -3.35
C LEU A 74 -7.17 -0.82 -2.72
N MET A 75 -7.60 -1.18 -1.51
CA MET A 75 -7.13 -2.39 -0.82
C MET A 75 -7.54 -3.67 -1.57
N VAL A 76 -8.77 -3.74 -2.07
CA VAL A 76 -9.26 -4.87 -2.87
C VAL A 76 -8.51 -4.95 -4.20
N GLY A 77 -8.42 -3.84 -4.93
CA GLY A 77 -7.72 -3.78 -6.22
C GLY A 77 -6.24 -4.17 -6.09
N HIS A 78 -5.56 -3.66 -5.06
CA HIS A 78 -4.17 -3.99 -4.78
C HIS A 78 -3.98 -5.49 -4.50
N GLY A 79 -4.88 -6.13 -3.74
CA GLY A 79 -4.81 -7.57 -3.47
C GLY A 79 -4.91 -8.43 -4.74
N LEU A 80 -5.77 -8.03 -5.68
CA LEU A 80 -5.93 -8.74 -6.96
C LEU A 80 -4.71 -8.54 -7.87
N ILE A 81 -4.19 -7.32 -7.97
CA ILE A 81 -3.09 -6.99 -8.87
C ILE A 81 -1.76 -7.58 -8.36
N SER A 82 -1.48 -7.47 -7.06
CA SER A 82 -0.25 -8.00 -6.46
C SER A 82 -0.15 -9.52 -6.60
N SER A 83 -1.22 -10.26 -6.32
CA SER A 83 -1.24 -11.72 -6.49
C SER A 83 -1.03 -12.15 -7.94
N GLY A 84 -1.63 -11.45 -8.91
CA GLY A 84 -1.41 -11.69 -10.33
C GLY A 84 0.05 -11.45 -10.75
N LEU A 85 0.67 -10.35 -10.29
CA LEU A 85 2.07 -10.02 -10.57
C LEU A 85 3.04 -11.04 -9.97
N PHE A 86 2.80 -11.49 -8.73
CA PHE A 86 3.63 -12.52 -8.11
C PHE A 86 3.56 -13.85 -8.86
N TYR A 87 2.37 -14.25 -9.32
CA TYR A 87 2.24 -15.44 -10.17
C TYR A 87 3.02 -15.29 -11.49
N TRP A 88 2.91 -14.11 -12.13
CA TRP A 88 3.58 -13.85 -13.39
C TRP A 88 5.11 -13.88 -13.28
N VAL A 89 5.67 -13.29 -12.22
CA VAL A 89 7.10 -13.36 -11.92
C VAL A 89 7.55 -14.80 -11.65
N GLY A 90 6.71 -15.61 -10.99
CA GLY A 90 6.98 -17.05 -10.81
C GLY A 90 7.11 -17.79 -12.15
N CYS A 91 6.17 -17.57 -13.07
CA CYS A 91 6.22 -18.15 -14.41
C CYS A 91 7.46 -17.70 -15.21
N MET A 92 7.85 -16.42 -15.07
CA MET A 92 9.07 -15.90 -15.69
C MET A 92 10.33 -16.52 -15.11
N TYR A 93 10.37 -16.73 -13.80
CA TYR A 93 11.48 -17.42 -13.13
C TYR A 93 11.64 -18.85 -13.64
N ASP A 94 10.54 -19.59 -13.81
CA ASP A 94 10.56 -20.96 -14.34
C ASP A 94 11.06 -21.02 -15.80
N ARG A 95 10.87 -19.94 -16.58
CA ARG A 95 11.28 -19.86 -18.00
C ARG A 95 12.71 -19.38 -18.20
N LEU A 96 13.15 -18.40 -17.42
CA LEU A 96 14.43 -17.73 -17.60
C LEU A 96 15.51 -18.23 -16.64
N GLY A 97 15.12 -18.88 -15.54
CA GLY A 97 16.03 -19.33 -14.48
C GLY A 97 16.68 -18.20 -13.68
N THR A 98 16.42 -16.94 -14.03
CA THR A 98 16.97 -15.74 -13.39
C THR A 98 15.85 -14.90 -12.76
N ARG A 99 16.15 -14.22 -11.65
CA ARG A 99 15.19 -13.44 -10.85
C ARG A 99 15.24 -11.93 -11.11
N SER A 100 16.16 -11.51 -11.98
CA SER A 100 16.34 -10.14 -12.48
C SER A 100 15.46 -9.89 -13.68
#